data_AF-A0A2T6DM89-F1
#
_entry.id   AF-A0A2T6DM89-F1
#
_cell.length_a   1.000
_cell.length_b   1.000
_cell.length_c   1.000
_cell.angle_alpha   90.00
_cell.angle_beta   90.00
_cell.angle_gamma   90.00
#
_symmetry.space_group_name_H-M   'P 1'
#
loop_
_entity.id
_entity.type
_entity.pdbx_description
1 polymer ?
#
loop_
_entity_poly.entity_id
_entity_poly.type
_entity_poly.pdbx_seq_one_letter_code
_entity_poly.pdbx_strand_id
1 'polypeptide(L)'
;MRKAGMEERALSDYVAAMLVAFSHTRQLAPPGPVTPGMVANARSFTYISDMLDTASKAPPEQVFLIRSHIGNYSLFFSGIMAERIHARVQRTGAPGIGFYEAVGGSSFAMAARHRQARNASLTPIYEQLSERFRAVRVALNQLAENLFHLHDTPTILTKTNMA
;
A
#
# COMPACT_ATOMS: atom_id res chain seq x y z
N MET A 1 -2.83 -23.49 -17.14
CA MET A 1 -2.25 -22.27 -17.76
C MET A 1 -3.23 -21.10 -17.84
N ARG A 2 -4.46 -21.25 -18.36
CA ARG A 2 -5.44 -20.14 -18.45
C ARG A 2 -5.84 -19.51 -17.10
N LYS A 3 -6.08 -20.32 -16.06
CA LYS A 3 -6.49 -19.83 -14.72
C LYS A 3 -5.42 -18.99 -14.04
N ALA A 4 -4.17 -19.48 -14.01
CA ALA A 4 -3.04 -18.75 -13.44
C ALA A 4 -2.80 -17.40 -14.16
N GLY A 5 -2.92 -17.36 -15.50
CA GLY A 5 -2.79 -16.11 -16.26
C GLY A 5 -3.93 -15.11 -16.01
N MET A 6 -5.15 -15.58 -15.70
CA MET A 6 -6.27 -14.72 -15.31
C MET A 6 -6.10 -14.16 -13.90
N GLU A 7 -5.62 -14.98 -12.96
CA GLU A 7 -5.34 -14.57 -11.58
C GLU A 7 -4.21 -13.54 -11.52
N GLU A 8 -3.15 -13.71 -12.31
CA GLU A 8 -2.04 -12.75 -12.42
C GLU A 8 -2.49 -11.40 -12.99
N ARG A 9 -3.38 -11.43 -14.00
CA ARG A 9 -3.98 -10.21 -14.56
C ARG A 9 -4.86 -9.50 -13.52
N ALA A 10 -5.73 -10.23 -12.83
CA ALA A 10 -6.60 -9.66 -11.81
C ALA A 10 -5.80 -9.05 -10.64
N LEU A 11 -4.69 -9.69 -10.24
CA LEU A 11 -3.76 -9.15 -9.26
C LEU A 11 -3.11 -7.86 -9.76
N SER A 12 -2.61 -7.85 -10.99
CA SER A 12 -2.01 -6.66 -11.62
C SER A 12 -3.00 -5.50 -11.71
N ASP A 13 -4.23 -5.77 -12.15
CA ASP A 13 -5.31 -4.77 -12.26
C ASP A 13 -5.68 -4.22 -10.87
N TYR A 14 -5.74 -5.08 -9.85
CA TYR A 14 -5.97 -4.65 -8.47
C TYR A 14 -4.86 -3.72 -7.96
N VAL A 15 -3.60 -4.10 -8.17
CA VAL A 15 -2.45 -3.29 -7.75
C VAL A 15 -2.43 -1.97 -8.50
N ALA A 16 -2.72 -1.94 -9.80
CA ALA A 16 -2.83 -0.70 -10.57
C ALA A 16 -3.96 0.21 -10.03
N ALA A 17 -5.14 -0.35 -9.76
CA ALA A 17 -6.25 0.39 -9.16
C ALA A 17 -5.88 0.94 -7.78
N MET A 18 -5.20 0.15 -6.95
CA MET A 18 -4.67 0.59 -5.65
C MET A 18 -3.69 1.77 -5.81
N LEU A 19 -2.75 1.71 -6.76
CA LEU A 19 -1.81 2.80 -7.00
C LEU A 19 -2.53 4.10 -7.41
N VAL A 20 -3.54 4.02 -8.28
CA VAL A 20 -4.38 5.17 -8.65
C VAL A 20 -5.14 5.72 -7.44
N ALA A 21 -5.60 4.83 -6.56
CA ALA A 21 -6.26 5.20 -5.33
C ALA A 21 -5.33 6.03 -4.42
N PHE A 22 -4.11 5.56 -4.19
CA PHE A 22 -3.12 6.18 -3.31
C PHE A 22 -2.35 7.35 -3.93
N SER A 23 -2.44 7.57 -5.25
CA SER A 23 -1.89 8.78 -5.89
C SER A 23 -2.63 10.05 -5.47
N HIS A 24 -3.83 9.92 -4.90
CA HIS A 24 -4.61 11.02 -4.36
C HIS A 24 -4.47 11.10 -2.84
N THR A 25 -4.08 12.26 -2.30
CA THR A 25 -3.80 12.49 -0.86
C THR A 25 -4.95 12.09 0.08
N ARG A 26 -6.20 12.07 -0.41
CA ARG A 26 -7.39 11.70 0.37
C ARG A 26 -7.43 10.23 0.81
N GLN A 27 -6.75 9.33 0.10
CA GLN A 27 -6.75 7.91 0.43
C GLN A 27 -5.67 7.51 1.46
N LEU A 28 -4.94 8.48 2.00
CA LEU A 28 -4.08 8.29 3.17
C LEU A 28 -4.86 8.44 4.50
N ALA A 29 -6.15 8.76 4.44
CA ALA A 29 -7.03 8.86 5.60
C ALA A 29 -7.76 7.52 5.86
N PRO A 30 -8.14 7.21 7.13
CA PRO A 30 -8.87 5.99 7.43
C PRO A 30 -10.24 5.97 6.73
N PRO A 31 -10.75 4.79 6.33
CA PRO A 31 -12.13 4.68 5.88
C PRO A 31 -13.09 4.89 7.07
N GLY A 32 -13.92 5.93 7.05
CA GLY A 32 -14.91 6.24 8.09
C GLY A 32 -14.91 7.71 8.55
N PRO A 33 -15.74 8.09 9.53
CA PRO A 33 -15.77 9.44 10.07
C PRO A 33 -14.41 9.81 10.69
N VAL A 34 -13.85 10.92 10.24
CA VAL A 34 -12.58 11.47 10.72
C VAL A 34 -12.73 12.03 12.13
N THR A 35 -11.89 11.56 13.06
CA THR A 35 -11.78 12.13 14.40
C THR A 35 -11.08 13.50 14.30
N PRO A 36 -11.68 14.60 14.82
CA PRO A 36 -11.01 15.89 14.88
C PRO A 36 -9.68 15.79 15.63
N GLY A 37 -8.59 16.27 15.03
CA GLY A 37 -7.22 16.19 15.60
C GLY A 37 -6.30 15.15 14.95
N MET A 38 -6.83 14.28 14.09
CA MET A 38 -6.02 13.35 13.31
C MET A 38 -5.36 14.08 12.13
N VAL A 39 -4.16 14.61 12.34
CA VAL A 39 -3.38 15.19 11.25
C VAL A 39 -3.03 14.07 10.27
N ALA A 40 -3.34 14.23 8.98
CA ALA A 40 -2.98 13.29 7.91
C ALA A 40 -1.45 13.16 7.66
N ASN A 41 -0.64 13.59 8.63
CA ASN A 41 0.81 13.45 8.70
C ASN A 41 1.25 12.77 10.01
N ALA A 42 0.33 12.11 10.72
CA ALA A 42 0.66 11.21 11.81
C ALA A 42 1.58 10.11 11.25
N ARG A 43 2.80 10.05 11.79
CA ARG A 43 3.80 8.99 11.59
C ARG A 43 3.13 7.69 11.09
N SER A 44 3.46 7.20 9.89
CA SER A 44 2.80 6.04 9.25
C SER A 44 2.60 4.81 10.16
N PHE A 45 3.50 4.62 11.13
CA PHE A 45 3.36 3.61 12.19
C PHE A 45 2.21 3.90 13.17
N THR A 46 2.12 5.13 13.68
CA THR A 46 1.00 5.57 14.53
C THR A 46 -0.30 5.38 13.78
N TYR A 47 -0.32 5.79 12.51
CA TYR A 47 -1.47 5.59 11.64
C TYR A 47 -1.89 4.11 11.50
N ILE A 48 -0.96 3.19 11.20
CA ILE A 48 -1.26 1.76 11.14
C ILE A 48 -1.72 1.21 12.50
N SER A 49 -1.10 1.65 13.59
CA SER A 49 -1.46 1.21 14.95
C SER A 49 -2.87 1.66 15.34
N ASP A 50 -3.24 2.91 15.03
CA ASP A 50 -4.57 3.46 15.25
C ASP A 50 -5.64 2.69 14.45
N MET A 51 -5.33 2.33 13.19
CA MET A 51 -6.23 1.52 12.37
C MET A 51 -6.36 0.09 12.88
N LEU A 52 -5.29 -0.52 13.40
CA LEU A 52 -5.35 -1.84 14.02
C LEU A 52 -6.20 -1.81 15.30
N ASP A 53 -6.05 -0.78 16.12
CA ASP A 53 -6.90 -0.56 17.31
C ASP A 53 -8.37 -0.34 16.91
N THR A 54 -8.63 0.49 15.90
CA THR A 54 -9.97 0.70 15.34
C THR A 54 -10.58 -0.62 14.85
N ALA A 55 -9.82 -1.42 14.09
CA ALA A 55 -10.28 -2.73 13.61
C ALA A 55 -10.58 -3.72 14.74
N SER A 56 -9.95 -3.59 15.90
CA SER A 56 -10.22 -4.47 17.05
C SER A 56 -11.58 -4.22 17.72
N LYS A 57 -12.14 -3.01 17.52
CA LYS A 57 -13.38 -2.53 18.15
C LYS A 57 -14.55 -2.43 17.17
N ALA A 58 -14.28 -2.54 15.87
CA ALA A 58 -15.26 -2.29 14.82
C ALA A 58 -16.18 -3.51 14.55
N PRO A 59 -17.40 -3.28 14.06
CA PRO A 59 -18.26 -4.33 13.52
C PRO A 59 -17.62 -5.08 12.34
N PRO A 60 -17.98 -6.35 12.07
CA PRO A 60 -17.34 -7.17 11.04
C PRO A 60 -17.22 -6.52 9.67
N GLU A 61 -18.25 -5.81 9.20
CA GLU A 61 -18.17 -5.12 7.91
C GLU A 61 -17.12 -4.01 7.85
N GLN A 62 -16.92 -3.28 8.94
CA GLN A 62 -15.92 -2.22 9.03
C GLN A 62 -14.52 -2.83 9.17
N VAL A 63 -14.38 -3.94 9.90
CA VAL A 63 -13.11 -4.67 10.02
C VAL A 63 -12.57 -5.07 8.66
N PHE A 64 -13.42 -5.55 7.74
CA PHE A 64 -13.01 -5.87 6.38
C PHE A 64 -12.42 -4.66 5.66
N LEU A 65 -13.11 -3.51 5.68
CA LEU A 65 -12.64 -2.29 5.01
C LEU A 65 -11.32 -1.79 5.61
N ILE A 66 -11.21 -1.78 6.94
CA ILE A 66 -10.00 -1.33 7.64
C ILE A 66 -8.82 -2.28 7.34
N ARG A 67 -9.03 -3.60 7.37
CA ARG A 67 -7.98 -4.59 7.06
C ARG A 67 -7.51 -4.50 5.61
N SER A 68 -8.44 -4.36 4.66
CA SER A 68 -8.11 -4.14 3.25
C SER A 68 -7.29 -2.87 3.07
N HIS A 69 -7.66 -1.78 3.76
CA HIS A 69 -6.93 -0.52 3.72
C HIS A 69 -5.54 -0.63 4.35
N ILE A 70 -5.39 -1.28 5.50
CA ILE A 70 -4.08 -1.53 6.13
C ILE A 70 -3.17 -2.32 5.17
N GLY A 71 -3.70 -3.34 4.50
CA GLY A 71 -2.98 -4.11 3.48
C GLY A 71 -2.48 -3.23 2.34
N ASN A 72 -3.38 -2.46 1.73
CA ASN A 72 -3.07 -1.57 0.62
C ASN A 72 -2.10 -0.45 0.99
N TYR A 73 -2.34 0.22 2.12
CA TYR A 73 -1.47 1.26 2.65
C TYR A 73 -0.06 0.72 2.89
N SER A 74 0.05 -0.46 3.50
CA SER A 74 1.35 -1.09 3.75
C SER A 74 2.07 -1.43 2.46
N LEU A 75 1.34 -1.93 1.44
CA LEU A 75 1.91 -2.29 0.15
C LEU A 75 2.37 -1.05 -0.63
N PHE A 76 1.55 0.00 -0.66
CA PHE A 76 1.89 1.27 -1.26
C PHE A 76 3.10 1.91 -0.59
N PHE A 77 3.11 2.01 0.74
CA PHE A 77 4.16 2.72 1.46
C PHE A 77 5.50 1.97 1.41
N SER A 78 5.48 0.63 1.57
CA SER A 78 6.69 -0.20 1.45
C SER A 78 7.12 -0.49 0.02
N GLY A 79 6.21 -0.31 -0.95
CA GLY A 79 6.43 -0.49 -2.39
C GLY A 79 6.94 0.76 -3.09
N ILE A 80 6.20 1.87 -2.98
CA ILE A 80 6.43 3.09 -3.75
C ILE A 80 7.21 4.13 -2.94
N MET A 81 7.03 4.17 -1.62
CA MET A 81 7.64 5.17 -0.72
C MET A 81 8.77 4.59 0.15
N ALA A 82 9.41 3.50 -0.30
CA ALA A 82 10.38 2.74 0.50
C ALA A 82 11.61 3.56 0.94
N GLU A 83 12.07 4.50 0.12
CA GLU A 83 13.17 5.40 0.47
C GLU A 83 12.81 6.28 1.68
N ARG A 84 11.57 6.78 1.74
CA ARG A 84 11.08 7.57 2.88
C ARG A 84 11.03 6.75 4.16
N ILE A 85 10.75 5.45 4.09
CA ILE A 85 10.83 4.53 5.23
C ILE A 85 12.28 4.45 5.71
N HIS A 86 13.23 4.15 4.83
CA HIS A 86 14.65 4.04 5.20
C HIS A 86 15.19 5.31 5.85
N ALA A 87 14.95 6.48 5.23
CA ALA A 87 15.37 7.76 5.76
C ALA A 87 14.76 8.06 7.15
N ARG A 88 13.58 7.52 7.44
CA ARG A 88 12.90 7.70 8.73
C ARG A 88 13.39 6.73 9.80
N VAL A 89 13.67 5.48 9.44
CA VAL A 89 14.28 4.47 10.32
C VAL A 89 15.59 5.03 10.88
N GLN A 90 16.46 5.54 10.00
CA GLN A 90 17.76 6.09 10.39
C GLN A 90 17.65 7.32 11.30
N ARG A 91 16.67 8.20 11.07
CA ARG A 91 16.53 9.45 11.84
C ARG A 91 15.78 9.32 13.16
N THR A 92 14.87 8.36 13.28
CA THR A 92 13.86 8.36 14.38
C THR A 92 13.58 7.00 15.00
N GLY A 93 14.29 5.93 14.60
CA GLY A 93 14.02 4.57 15.09
C GLY A 93 12.63 4.04 14.69
N ALA A 94 12.06 4.59 13.60
CA ALA A 94 10.77 4.15 13.11
C ALA A 94 10.80 2.68 12.64
N PRO A 95 9.64 2.00 12.57
CA PRO A 95 9.59 0.64 12.03
C PRO A 95 10.08 0.58 10.58
N GLY A 96 10.93 -0.41 10.31
CA GLY A 96 11.45 -0.68 8.97
C GLY A 96 10.46 -1.45 8.08
N ILE A 97 10.92 -1.83 6.89
CA ILE A 97 10.10 -2.52 5.88
C ILE A 97 9.45 -3.79 6.42
N GLY A 98 10.15 -4.57 7.25
CA GLY A 98 9.62 -5.81 7.81
C GLY A 98 8.32 -5.64 8.62
N PHE A 99 8.12 -4.46 9.24
CA PHE A 99 6.87 -4.14 9.92
C PHE A 99 5.70 -4.05 8.93
N TYR A 100 5.88 -3.34 7.81
CA TYR A 100 4.85 -3.19 6.78
C TYR A 100 4.57 -4.52 6.06
N GLU A 101 5.60 -5.35 5.84
CA GLU A 101 5.41 -6.71 5.30
C GLU A 101 4.52 -7.55 6.21
N ALA A 102 4.83 -7.61 7.50
CA ALA A 102 4.08 -8.41 8.46
C ALA A 102 2.63 -7.92 8.61
N VAL A 103 2.44 -6.61 8.81
CA VAL A 103 1.10 -6.03 9.01
C VAL A 103 0.27 -6.05 7.72
N GLY A 104 0.88 -5.76 6.57
CA GLY A 104 0.20 -5.78 5.29
C GLY A 104 -0.24 -7.19 4.90
N GLY A 105 0.68 -8.16 4.96
CA GLY A 105 0.37 -9.56 4.63
C GLY A 105 -0.71 -10.14 5.54
N SER A 106 -0.58 -9.97 6.86
CA SER A 106 -1.60 -10.46 7.81
C SER A 106 -2.96 -9.78 7.63
N SER A 107 -3.00 -8.50 7.25
CA SER A 107 -4.27 -7.80 7.02
C SER A 107 -4.97 -8.30 5.77
N PHE A 108 -4.24 -8.58 4.69
CA PHE A 108 -4.82 -9.26 3.52
C PHE A 108 -5.28 -10.68 3.85
N ALA A 109 -4.52 -11.45 4.65
CA ALA A 109 -4.93 -12.79 5.08
C ALA A 109 -6.27 -12.77 5.83
N MET A 110 -6.45 -11.79 6.73
CA MET A 110 -7.69 -11.62 7.48
C MET A 110 -8.84 -11.14 6.58
N ALA A 111 -8.57 -10.19 5.67
CA ALA A 111 -9.57 -9.69 4.73
C ALA A 111 -10.05 -10.80 3.76
N ALA A 112 -9.16 -11.67 3.29
CA ALA A 112 -9.48 -12.78 2.39
C ALA A 112 -10.51 -13.75 2.98
N ARG A 113 -10.46 -13.99 4.29
CA ARG A 113 -11.37 -14.91 4.99
C ARG A 113 -12.77 -14.32 5.18
N HIS A 114 -12.92 -13.00 4.99
CA HIS A 114 -14.17 -12.30 5.23
C HIS A 114 -15.21 -12.56 4.14
N ARG A 115 -16.51 -12.58 4.51
CA ARG A 115 -17.61 -12.82 3.54
C ARG A 115 -17.62 -11.79 2.40
N GLN A 116 -17.28 -10.54 2.68
CA GLN A 116 -17.24 -9.49 1.65
C GLN A 116 -16.15 -9.72 0.60
N ALA A 117 -15.01 -10.31 0.96
CA ALA A 117 -14.01 -10.69 -0.02
C ALA A 117 -14.55 -11.73 -1.01
N ARG A 118 -15.37 -12.67 -0.55
CA ARG A 118 -16.04 -13.65 -1.43
C ARG A 118 -17.07 -12.96 -2.32
N ASN A 119 -17.92 -12.12 -1.75
CA ASN A 119 -18.97 -11.40 -2.49
C ASN A 119 -18.38 -10.48 -3.58
N ALA A 120 -17.23 -9.88 -3.33
CA ALA A 120 -16.54 -8.99 -4.28
C ALA A 120 -15.52 -9.72 -5.17
N SER A 121 -15.42 -11.06 -5.12
CA SER A 121 -14.41 -11.85 -5.83
C SER A 121 -12.95 -11.44 -5.54
N LEU A 122 -12.68 -10.87 -4.37
CA LEU A 122 -11.36 -10.42 -3.91
C LEU A 122 -10.57 -11.50 -3.18
N THR A 123 -11.20 -12.63 -2.81
CA THR A 123 -10.54 -13.69 -2.02
C THR A 123 -9.21 -14.16 -2.65
N PRO A 124 -9.17 -14.55 -3.94
CA PRO A 124 -7.93 -15.05 -4.54
C PRO A 124 -6.85 -13.96 -4.68
N ILE A 125 -7.25 -12.70 -4.81
CA ILE A 125 -6.34 -11.55 -4.90
C ILE A 125 -5.70 -11.31 -3.52
N TYR A 126 -6.51 -11.31 -2.46
CA TYR A 126 -6.03 -11.08 -1.10
C TYR A 126 -5.19 -12.24 -0.57
N GLU A 127 -5.49 -13.48 -0.94
CA GLU A 127 -4.62 -14.63 -0.64
C GLU A 127 -3.25 -14.48 -1.31
N GLN A 128 -3.22 -14.15 -2.61
CA GLN A 128 -1.96 -13.89 -3.31
C GLN A 128 -1.17 -12.71 -2.72
N LEU A 129 -1.85 -11.61 -2.40
CA LEU A 129 -1.20 -10.44 -1.77
C LEU A 129 -0.69 -10.76 -0.37
N SER A 130 -1.38 -11.60 0.39
CA SER A 130 -0.92 -12.08 1.69
C SER A 130 0.35 -12.93 1.55
N GLU A 131 0.33 -13.92 0.66
CA GLU A 131 1.42 -14.89 0.48
C GLU A 131 2.66 -14.26 -0.18
N ARG A 132 2.44 -13.38 -1.15
CA ARG A 132 3.48 -12.83 -2.02
C ARG A 132 3.76 -11.36 -1.73
N PHE A 133 3.33 -10.85 -0.58
CA PHE A 133 3.44 -9.43 -0.22
C PHE A 133 4.83 -8.86 -0.50
N ARG A 134 5.87 -9.56 -0.03
CA ARG A 134 7.28 -9.20 -0.25
C ARG A 134 7.64 -9.09 -1.74
N ALA A 135 7.27 -10.09 -2.53
CA ALA A 135 7.58 -10.11 -3.96
C ALA A 135 6.90 -8.94 -4.68
N VAL A 136 5.61 -8.69 -4.37
CA VAL A 136 4.85 -7.59 -4.97
C VAL A 136 5.43 -6.23 -4.57
N ARG A 137 5.75 -5.98 -3.28
CA ARG A 137 6.36 -4.69 -2.88
C ARG A 137 7.72 -4.47 -3.54
N VAL A 138 8.52 -5.52 -3.74
CA VAL A 138 9.83 -5.40 -4.40
C VAL A 138 9.65 -5.04 -5.87
N ALA A 139 8.70 -5.67 -6.57
CA ALA A 139 8.36 -5.30 -7.94
C ALA A 139 7.87 -3.84 -8.03
N LEU A 140 7.09 -3.38 -7.06
CA LEU A 140 6.67 -1.98 -6.95
C LEU A 140 7.83 -1.02 -6.68
N ASN A 141 8.82 -1.41 -5.85
CA ASN A 141 10.04 -0.61 -5.63
C ASN A 141 10.79 -0.43 -6.95
N GLN A 142 11.03 -1.52 -7.68
CA GLN A 142 11.72 -1.49 -8.96
C GLN A 142 10.98 -0.63 -9.98
N LEU A 143 9.64 -0.72 -10.02
CA LEU A 143 8.82 0.14 -10.86
C LEU A 143 8.97 1.61 -10.47
N ALA A 144 8.92 1.93 -9.18
CA ALA A 144 9.07 3.29 -8.68
C ALA A 144 10.45 3.86 -9.04
N GLU A 145 11.53 3.12 -8.78
CA GLU A 145 12.90 3.49 -9.15
C GLU A 145 13.00 3.79 -10.65
N ASN A 146 12.51 2.90 -11.52
CA ASN A 146 12.52 3.11 -12.96
C ASN A 146 11.74 4.36 -13.38
N LEU A 147 10.57 4.62 -12.79
CA LEU A 147 9.75 5.79 -13.11
C LEU A 147 10.36 7.11 -12.60
N PHE A 148 11.03 7.10 -11.44
CA PHE A 148 11.74 8.26 -10.91
C PHE A 148 13.01 8.55 -11.73
N HIS A 149 13.76 7.52 -12.14
CA HIS A 149 14.91 7.68 -13.04
C HIS A 149 14.51 8.17 -14.44
N LEU A 150 13.30 7.85 -14.92
CA LEU A 150 12.76 8.40 -16.17
C LEU A 150 12.41 9.90 -16.08
N HIS A 151 12.28 10.47 -14.87
CA HIS A 151 12.05 11.90 -14.65
C HIS A 151 13.34 12.72 -14.49
N ASP A 152 14.53 12.10 -14.53
CA ASP A 152 15.77 12.83 -14.68
C ASP A 152 15.81 13.44 -16.09
N THR A 153 15.41 14.71 -16.19
CA THR A 153 15.44 15.47 -17.44
C THR A 153 16.83 15.30 -18.07
N PRO A 154 16.96 14.77 -19.30
CA PRO A 154 18.25 14.69 -19.96
C PRO A 154 18.88 16.08 -19.99
N THR A 155 20.09 16.22 -19.44
CA THR A 155 20.86 17.48 -19.40
C THR A 155 21.04 18.14 -20.77
N ILE A 156 20.76 17.40 -21.84
CA ILE A 156 20.76 17.85 -23.23
C ILE A 156 19.73 18.96 -23.50
N LEU A 157 18.67 19.09 -22.68
CA LEU A 157 17.68 20.18 -22.82
C LEU A 157 17.99 21.46 -22.03
N THR A 158 19.03 21.46 -21.18
CA THR A 158 19.45 22.65 -20.41
C THR A 158 20.48 23.54 -21.12
N LYS A 159 20.96 23.16 -22.31
CA LYS A 159 21.89 23.97 -23.12
C LYS A 159 21.25 24.45 -24.41
N THR A 160 20.15 25.18 -24.33
CA THR A 160 19.71 26.06 -25.43
C THR A 160 19.01 27.28 -24.86
N ASN A 161 19.79 28.17 -24.24
CA ASN A 161 19.61 29.63 -24.34
C ASN A 161 20.76 30.33 -23.62
N MET A 162 21.87 30.45 -24.33
CA MET A 162 22.74 31.61 -24.22
C MET A 162 22.98 32.11 -25.65
N ALA A 163 22.14 33.04 -26.06
CA ALA A 163 22.40 34.05 -27.08
C ALA A 163 21.50 35.25 -26.75
#